data_AF-A0A4P8W0A7-F1
#
_entry.id   AF-A0A4P8W0A7-F1
#
_cell.length_a   1.000
_cell.length_b   1.000
_cell.length_c   1.000
_cell.angle_alpha   90.00
_cell.angle_beta   90.00
_cell.angle_gamma   90.00
#
_symmetry.space_group_name_H-M   'P 1'
#
loop_
_entity.id
_entity.type
_entity.pdbx_description
1 polymer ?
#
loop_
_entity_poly.entity_id
_entity_poly.type
_entity_poly.pdbx_seq_one_letter_code
_entity_poly.pdbx_strand_id
1 'polypeptide(L)'
;LLSVSASEESQDSSSTTLHYEMKQVANYIKFLTNDDNRNYLEEKFRNASMPGDGSLKALSAFVENLDVLREEVPFENSLFDETLIKDLEIQDPDDVFKSLLERVPLIKAKLSAFNAYLNDNPPRMLGSGKEKMNEYYKKHICKEDVKEKDYESLVKFCSDFLDGESPFMNMYKALNEYDELVKGKPAKPSSPTNSSSQGTTSTEQSRDPAVPGKPQPVASATEPAQESAAPNTSAGNLNGKQAGSSFTYGGLTVATLCYFVL
;
A
#
# COMPACT_ATOMS: atom_id res chain seq x y z
N LEU A 1 30.60 24.81 41.58
CA LEU A 1 29.78 25.48 40.56
C LEU A 1 29.47 24.46 39.48
N LEU A 2 28.31 23.81 39.58
CA LEU A 2 27.86 22.80 38.62
C LEU A 2 27.22 23.53 37.44
N SER A 3 27.78 23.33 36.24
CA SER A 3 27.23 23.88 35.00
C SER A 3 26.04 23.02 34.59
N VAL A 4 24.85 23.59 34.69
CA VAL A 4 23.61 23.04 34.14
C VAL A 4 23.60 23.36 32.65
N SER A 5 23.80 22.35 31.81
CA SER A 5 23.49 22.48 30.39
C SER A 5 21.99 22.29 30.22
N ALA A 6 21.28 23.41 30.12
CA ALA A 6 19.96 23.47 29.51
C ALA A 6 20.12 23.12 28.01
N SER A 7 19.67 21.92 27.62
CA SER A 7 19.32 21.65 26.22
C SER A 7 17.84 21.97 26.07
N GLU A 8 17.56 23.25 25.87
CA GLU A 8 16.26 23.72 25.41
C GLU A 8 16.21 23.71 23.89
N GLU A 9 15.06 23.23 23.40
CA GLU A 9 14.49 23.47 22.08
C GLU A 9 15.21 22.85 20.88
N SER A 10 15.08 21.52 20.79
CA SER A 10 14.93 20.84 19.51
C SER A 10 13.73 21.43 18.76
N GLN A 11 14.03 22.08 17.64
CA GLN A 11 13.11 22.66 16.67
C GLN A 11 11.80 21.86 16.50
N ASP A 12 10.68 22.55 16.69
CA ASP A 12 9.33 22.12 16.33
C ASP A 12 9.19 22.10 14.80
N SER A 13 9.84 21.12 14.14
CA SER A 13 9.50 20.75 12.77
C SER A 13 8.09 20.16 12.83
N SER A 14 7.09 20.93 12.37
CA SER A 14 5.64 20.64 12.44
C SER A 14 5.31 19.16 12.69
N SER A 15 5.36 18.74 13.96
CA SER A 15 5.17 17.32 14.28
C SER A 15 3.69 17.04 14.15
N THR A 16 3.33 16.30 13.11
CA THR A 16 1.96 15.87 12.88
C THR A 16 1.44 15.07 14.08
N THR A 17 0.14 15.09 14.33
CA THR A 17 -0.46 14.25 15.39
C THR A 17 -0.58 12.80 14.93
N LEU A 18 -0.68 11.86 15.86
CA LEU A 18 -0.97 10.45 15.54
C LEU A 18 -2.27 10.32 14.72
N HIS A 19 -3.33 11.05 15.10
CA HIS A 19 -4.59 11.10 14.38
C HIS A 19 -4.40 11.54 12.93
N TYR A 20 -3.62 12.60 12.68
CA TYR A 20 -3.35 13.05 11.31
C TYR A 20 -2.67 11.95 10.49
N GLU A 21 -1.63 11.31 11.02
CA GLU A 21 -0.93 10.25 10.30
C GLU A 21 -1.83 9.03 10.04
N MET A 22 -2.59 8.59 11.04
CA MET A 22 -3.54 7.48 10.89
C MET A 22 -4.65 7.83 9.90
N LYS A 23 -5.10 9.09 9.86
CA LYS A 23 -6.07 9.58 8.86
C LYS A 23 -5.50 9.48 7.45
N GLN A 24 -4.26 9.93 7.23
CA GLN A 24 -3.62 9.81 5.91
C GLN A 24 -3.50 8.35 5.49
N VAL A 25 -2.97 7.49 6.37
CA VAL A 25 -2.79 6.06 6.10
C VAL A 25 -4.12 5.35 5.84
N ALA A 26 -5.18 5.62 6.61
CA ALA A 26 -6.50 5.03 6.40
C ALA A 26 -7.04 5.30 4.98
N ASN A 27 -6.91 6.54 4.51
CA ASN A 27 -7.39 6.93 3.18
C ASN A 27 -6.47 6.41 2.06
N TYR A 28 -5.15 6.33 2.28
CA TYR A 28 -4.22 5.74 1.31
C TYR A 28 -4.45 4.25 1.14
N ILE A 29 -4.66 3.51 2.25
CA ILE A 29 -5.01 2.09 2.19
C ILE A 29 -6.33 1.92 1.45
N LYS A 30 -7.37 2.71 1.79
CA LYS A 30 -8.67 2.62 1.13
C LYS A 30 -8.58 2.90 -0.37
N PHE A 31 -7.76 3.88 -0.77
CA PHE A 31 -7.50 4.17 -2.18
C PHE A 31 -6.76 3.02 -2.89
N LEU A 32 -5.67 2.50 -2.32
CA LEU A 32 -4.85 1.48 -2.97
C LEU A 32 -5.47 0.07 -2.98
N THR A 33 -6.44 -0.18 -2.10
CA THR A 33 -7.14 -1.48 -2.00
C THR A 33 -8.51 -1.48 -2.68
N ASN A 34 -8.92 -0.37 -3.31
CA ASN A 34 -10.14 -0.33 -4.10
C ASN A 34 -10.03 -1.20 -5.36
N ASP A 35 -11.16 -1.44 -6.03
CA ASP A 35 -11.20 -2.34 -7.19
C ASP A 35 -10.27 -1.90 -8.35
N ASP A 36 -10.07 -0.60 -8.51
CA ASP A 36 -9.25 -0.03 -9.59
C ASP A 36 -7.74 -0.18 -9.33
N ASN A 37 -7.30 -0.05 -8.06
CA ASN A 37 -5.88 -0.02 -7.68
C ASN A 37 -5.39 -1.32 -7.05
N ARG A 38 -6.27 -2.25 -6.70
CA ARG A 38 -5.88 -3.50 -6.03
C ARG A 38 -4.86 -4.31 -6.82
N ASN A 39 -5.03 -4.41 -8.14
CA ASN A 39 -4.09 -5.10 -9.02
C ASN A 39 -2.73 -4.41 -9.04
N TYR A 40 -2.70 -3.07 -9.03
CA TYR A 40 -1.47 -2.29 -8.95
C TYR A 40 -0.71 -2.62 -7.64
N LEU A 41 -1.40 -2.63 -6.51
CA LEU A 41 -0.80 -2.91 -5.20
C LEU A 41 -0.26 -4.35 -5.13
N GLU A 42 -1.01 -5.32 -5.66
CA GLU A 42 -0.57 -6.72 -5.77
C GLU A 42 0.70 -6.85 -6.62
N GLU A 43 0.74 -6.19 -7.78
CA GLU A 43 1.90 -6.19 -8.66
C GLU A 43 3.12 -5.53 -8.01
N LYS A 44 2.95 -4.48 -7.22
CA LYS A 44 4.07 -3.87 -6.45
C LYS A 44 4.76 -4.90 -5.56
N PHE A 45 4.01 -5.58 -4.71
CA PHE A 45 4.58 -6.60 -3.81
C PHE A 45 5.14 -7.79 -4.59
N ARG A 46 4.46 -8.25 -5.64
CA ARG A 46 4.96 -9.35 -6.48
C ARG A 46 6.28 -9.00 -7.18
N ASN A 47 6.40 -7.78 -7.69
CA ASN A 47 7.60 -7.28 -8.37
C ASN A 47 8.77 -7.03 -7.41
N ALA A 48 8.50 -6.76 -6.12
CA ALA A 48 9.52 -6.73 -5.08
C ALA A 48 10.12 -8.11 -4.79
N SER A 49 9.50 -9.19 -5.28
CA SER A 49 9.93 -10.58 -5.04
C SER A 49 9.78 -10.99 -3.57
N MET A 50 8.68 -10.57 -2.93
CA MET A 50 8.31 -11.00 -1.58
C MET A 50 8.34 -12.54 -1.46
N PRO A 51 8.88 -13.11 -0.38
CA PRO A 51 9.01 -14.55 -0.23
C PRO A 51 7.65 -15.24 -0.05
N GLY A 52 7.50 -16.43 -0.66
CA GLY A 52 6.32 -17.29 -0.46
C GLY A 52 5.01 -16.59 -0.80
N ASP A 53 4.08 -16.59 0.17
CA ASP A 53 2.78 -15.92 0.11
C ASP A 53 2.82 -14.46 0.60
N GLY A 54 4.01 -13.86 0.74
CA GLY A 54 4.19 -12.53 1.32
C GLY A 54 3.41 -11.41 0.63
N SER A 55 3.22 -11.49 -0.70
CA SER A 55 2.40 -10.50 -1.41
C SER A 55 0.91 -10.58 -1.01
N LEU A 56 0.36 -11.78 -0.88
CA LEU A 56 -1.04 -11.97 -0.46
C LEU A 56 -1.23 -11.58 1.01
N LYS A 57 -0.27 -11.93 1.87
CA LYS A 57 -0.26 -11.51 3.28
C LYS A 57 -0.20 -9.99 3.44
N ALA A 58 0.59 -9.31 2.62
CA ALA A 58 0.65 -7.86 2.60
C ALA A 58 -0.72 -7.26 2.26
N LEU A 59 -1.38 -7.74 1.20
CA LEU A 59 -2.72 -7.28 0.82
C LEU A 59 -3.77 -7.54 1.92
N SER A 60 -3.75 -8.72 2.53
CA SER A 60 -4.66 -9.05 3.64
C SER A 60 -4.47 -8.08 4.80
N ALA A 61 -3.21 -7.81 5.18
CA ALA A 61 -2.91 -6.89 6.27
C ALA A 61 -3.43 -5.47 5.99
N PHE A 62 -3.36 -4.98 4.75
CA PHE A 62 -3.93 -3.68 4.40
C PHE A 62 -5.45 -3.65 4.58
N VAL A 63 -6.16 -4.68 4.10
CA VAL A 63 -7.62 -4.77 4.22
C VAL A 63 -8.04 -4.90 5.68
N GLU A 64 -7.39 -5.77 6.46
CA GLU A 64 -7.66 -5.94 7.89
C GLU A 64 -7.42 -4.63 8.68
N ASN A 65 -6.42 -3.83 8.29
CA ASN A 65 -6.21 -2.52 8.90
C ASN A 65 -7.37 -1.56 8.67
N LEU A 66 -8.13 -1.66 7.57
CA LEU A 66 -9.26 -0.77 7.35
C LEU A 66 -10.34 -0.95 8.41
N ASP A 67 -10.55 -2.19 8.87
CA ASP A 67 -11.52 -2.50 9.92
C ASP A 67 -11.02 -2.00 11.28
N VAL A 68 -9.76 -2.27 11.62
CA VAL A 68 -9.13 -1.77 12.86
C VAL A 68 -9.12 -0.24 12.91
N LEU A 69 -8.79 0.44 11.81
CA LEU A 69 -8.79 1.91 11.72
C LEU A 69 -10.20 2.51 11.77
N ARG A 70 -11.24 1.72 11.50
CA ARG A 70 -12.64 2.14 11.59
C ARG A 70 -13.19 1.98 13.00
N GLU A 71 -12.84 0.91 13.69
CA GLU A 71 -13.56 0.46 14.90
C GLU A 71 -12.73 0.56 16.17
N GLU A 72 -11.40 0.43 16.10
CA GLU A 72 -10.54 0.22 17.28
C GLU A 72 -9.69 1.43 17.65
N VAL A 73 -9.80 2.53 16.90
CA VAL A 73 -9.09 3.77 17.20
C VAL A 73 -9.84 4.60 18.23
N PRO A 74 -9.14 5.31 19.14
CA PRO A 74 -9.79 6.03 20.23
C PRO A 74 -10.36 7.38 19.79
N PHE A 75 -10.37 7.71 18.49
CA PHE A 75 -10.72 9.04 18.00
C PHE A 75 -12.22 9.25 17.88
N GLU A 76 -12.69 10.47 18.12
CA GLU A 76 -14.11 10.78 17.93
C GLU A 76 -14.48 10.97 16.47
N ASN A 77 -13.57 11.59 15.72
CA ASN A 77 -13.76 11.86 14.31
C ASN A 77 -13.29 10.66 13.49
N SER A 78 -14.01 10.38 12.40
CA SER A 78 -13.62 9.32 11.48
C SER A 78 -12.27 9.61 10.85
N LEU A 79 -11.44 8.57 10.74
CA LEU A 79 -10.22 8.59 9.95
C LEU A 79 -10.50 8.56 8.43
N PHE A 80 -11.71 8.19 8.01
CA PHE A 80 -12.08 8.11 6.59
C PHE A 80 -12.69 9.41 6.10
N ASP A 81 -12.15 9.94 5.00
CA ASP A 81 -12.52 11.23 4.44
C ASP A 81 -12.69 11.13 2.93
N GLU A 82 -13.94 11.18 2.48
CA GLU A 82 -14.29 11.07 1.07
C GLU A 82 -13.74 12.22 0.22
N THR A 83 -13.41 13.37 0.82
CA THR A 83 -12.76 14.46 0.10
C THR A 83 -11.31 14.11 -0.19
N LEU A 84 -10.58 13.60 0.82
CA LEU A 84 -9.21 13.14 0.63
C LEU A 84 -9.13 11.99 -0.37
N ILE A 85 -10.09 11.07 -0.36
CA ILE A 85 -10.12 9.95 -1.31
C ILE A 85 -10.26 10.45 -2.75
N LYS A 86 -11.15 11.42 -3.00
CA LYS A 86 -11.28 12.05 -4.32
C LYS A 86 -10.01 12.78 -4.75
N ASP A 87 -9.33 13.44 -3.82
CA ASP A 87 -8.04 14.09 -4.08
C ASP A 87 -6.93 13.07 -4.40
N LEU A 88 -7.07 11.81 -3.99
CA LEU A 88 -6.14 10.73 -4.34
C LEU A 88 -6.41 10.13 -5.72
N GLU A 89 -7.64 10.18 -6.23
CA GLU A 89 -8.00 9.69 -7.58
C GLU A 89 -7.23 10.40 -8.70
N ILE A 90 -6.74 11.61 -8.44
CA ILE A 90 -5.92 12.39 -9.38
C ILE A 90 -4.40 12.22 -9.16
N GLN A 91 -3.98 11.46 -8.14
CA GLN A 91 -2.57 11.22 -7.84
C GLN A 91 -2.05 9.93 -8.49
N ASP A 92 -0.74 9.88 -8.70
CA ASP A 92 -0.07 8.65 -9.11
C ASP A 92 -0.10 7.64 -7.94
N PRO A 93 -0.61 6.40 -8.15
CA PRO A 93 -0.56 5.36 -7.14
C PRO A 93 0.85 5.11 -6.56
N ASP A 94 1.92 5.32 -7.35
CA ASP A 94 3.31 5.22 -6.87
C ASP A 94 3.64 6.25 -5.79
N ASP A 95 3.15 7.48 -5.92
CA ASP A 95 3.38 8.54 -4.93
C ASP A 95 2.59 8.26 -3.64
N VAL A 96 1.37 7.72 -3.77
CA VAL A 96 0.55 7.32 -2.62
C VAL A 96 1.20 6.14 -1.88
N PHE A 97 1.68 5.13 -2.61
CA PHE A 97 2.37 3.99 -2.03
C PHE A 97 3.69 4.40 -1.36
N LYS A 98 4.46 5.30 -1.98
CA LYS A 98 5.67 5.86 -1.35
C LYS A 98 5.34 6.61 -0.05
N SER A 99 4.24 7.36 -0.04
CA SER A 99 3.77 8.03 1.17
C SER A 99 3.41 7.05 2.29
N LEU A 100 2.90 5.85 1.97
CA LEU A 100 2.67 4.79 2.97
C LEU A 100 3.98 4.27 3.57
N LEU A 101 5.02 4.05 2.76
CA LEU A 101 6.35 3.62 3.23
C LEU A 101 6.93 4.58 4.26
N GLU A 102 6.67 5.88 4.13
CA GLU A 102 7.15 6.91 5.04
C GLU A 102 6.28 7.03 6.31
N ARG A 103 4.95 6.99 6.14
CA ARG A 103 4.00 7.29 7.24
C ARG A 103 3.74 6.11 8.18
N VAL A 104 3.72 4.87 7.67
CA VAL A 104 3.45 3.71 8.54
C VAL A 104 4.53 3.53 9.62
N PRO A 105 5.84 3.64 9.33
CA PRO A 105 6.88 3.68 10.37
C PRO A 105 6.73 4.85 11.34
N LEU A 106 6.29 6.02 10.85
CA LEU A 106 6.05 7.20 11.69
C LEU A 106 4.90 6.96 12.68
N ILE A 107 3.80 6.32 12.26
CA ILE A 107 2.70 5.92 13.15
C ILE A 107 3.22 4.98 14.24
N LYS A 108 4.00 3.95 13.87
CA LYS A 108 4.59 3.02 14.84
C LYS A 108 5.46 3.76 15.87
N ALA A 109 6.29 4.71 15.41
CA ALA A 109 7.14 5.51 16.30
C ALA A 109 6.31 6.36 17.27
N LYS A 110 5.24 7.01 16.78
CA LYS A 110 4.31 7.81 17.61
C LYS A 110 3.54 6.94 18.61
N LEU A 111 3.04 5.78 18.20
CA LEU A 111 2.41 4.80 19.10
C LEU A 111 3.39 4.31 20.18
N SER A 112 4.63 4.02 19.81
CA SER A 112 5.66 3.58 20.75
C SER A 112 6.00 4.67 21.78
N ALA A 113 6.16 5.91 21.31
CA ALA A 113 6.40 7.06 22.19
C ALA A 113 5.21 7.31 23.14
N PHE A 114 3.98 7.16 22.65
CA PHE A 114 2.80 7.30 23.47
C PHE A 114 2.67 6.19 24.50
N ASN A 115 2.92 4.93 24.11
CA ASN A 115 2.93 3.79 25.04
C ASN A 115 3.98 3.97 26.14
N ALA A 116 5.20 4.42 25.78
CA ALA A 116 6.24 4.73 26.75
C ALA A 116 5.80 5.85 27.71
N TYR A 117 5.23 6.93 27.18
CA TYR A 117 4.69 8.02 28.00
C TYR A 117 3.64 7.53 29.01
N LEU A 118 2.70 6.68 28.59
CA LEU A 118 1.69 6.10 29.48
C LEU A 118 2.34 5.23 30.57
N ASN A 119 3.27 4.36 30.21
CA ASN A 119 3.96 3.48 31.16
C ASN A 119 4.81 4.24 32.19
N ASP A 120 5.43 5.35 31.80
CA ASP A 120 6.19 6.23 32.69
C ASP A 120 5.27 7.05 33.61
N ASN A 121 3.99 7.19 33.25
CA ASN A 121 2.99 7.99 33.97
C ASN A 121 1.72 7.17 34.31
N PRO A 122 1.83 6.09 35.10
CA PRO A 122 0.71 5.19 35.37
C PRO A 122 -0.42 5.87 36.17
N PRO A 123 -1.63 5.26 36.23
CA PRO A 123 -2.86 5.87 36.77
C PRO A 123 -2.71 6.45 38.17
N ARG A 124 -1.77 5.93 38.96
CA ARG A 124 -1.45 6.33 40.34
C ARG A 124 -0.81 7.73 40.48
N MET A 125 -0.67 8.49 39.39
CA MET A 125 -0.49 9.95 39.38
C MET A 125 -1.83 10.74 39.47
N LEU A 126 -2.92 10.09 39.90
CA LEU A 126 -4.25 10.67 40.14
C LEU A 126 -4.18 11.98 40.93
N GLY A 127 -4.37 13.08 40.20
CA GLY A 127 -4.09 14.47 40.60
C GLY A 127 -3.77 15.28 39.34
N SER A 128 -2.74 16.13 39.39
CA SER A 128 -2.24 16.89 38.22
C SER A 128 -1.75 16.03 37.05
N GLY A 129 -1.58 14.71 37.23
CA GLY A 129 -1.22 13.78 36.17
C GLY A 129 -2.29 13.65 35.07
N LYS A 130 -3.57 13.81 35.42
CA LYS A 130 -4.69 13.72 34.47
C LYS A 130 -4.70 14.89 33.47
N GLU A 131 -4.44 16.10 33.96
CA GLU A 131 -4.29 17.29 33.11
C GLU A 131 -3.10 17.16 32.16
N LYS A 132 -1.95 16.68 32.65
CA LYS A 132 -0.76 16.46 31.83
C LYS A 132 -0.96 15.40 30.76
N MET A 133 -1.65 14.31 31.09
CA MET A 133 -1.99 13.28 30.10
C MET A 133 -2.89 13.85 29.01
N ASN A 134 -3.90 14.64 29.38
CA ASN A 134 -4.78 15.28 28.41
C ASN A 134 -4.00 16.29 27.54
N GLU A 135 -3.10 17.07 28.14
CA GLU A 135 -2.22 17.99 27.41
C GLU A 135 -1.34 17.24 26.40
N TYR A 136 -0.70 16.15 26.82
CA TYR A 136 0.08 15.28 25.94
C TYR A 136 -0.78 14.72 24.80
N TYR A 137 -1.96 14.20 25.12
CA TYR A 137 -2.88 13.64 24.15
C TYR A 137 -3.28 14.69 23.10
N LYS A 138 -3.63 15.90 23.52
CA LYS A 138 -3.96 17.00 22.60
C LYS A 138 -2.79 17.42 21.72
N LYS A 139 -1.58 17.43 22.28
CA LYS A 139 -0.38 17.87 21.57
C LYS A 139 0.11 16.84 20.56
N HIS A 140 0.06 15.56 20.90
CA HIS A 140 0.74 14.50 20.13
C HIS A 140 -0.21 13.51 19.46
N ILE A 141 -1.42 13.33 19.98
CA ILE A 141 -2.32 12.25 19.58
C ILE A 141 -3.50 12.76 18.76
N CYS A 142 -4.37 13.59 19.33
CA CYS A 142 -5.48 14.22 18.59
C CYS A 142 -5.85 15.56 19.23
N LYS A 143 -5.67 16.65 18.49
CA LYS A 143 -5.94 18.01 18.98
C LYS A 143 -7.45 18.28 19.04
N GLU A 144 -8.18 17.76 18.07
CA GLU A 144 -9.60 18.02 17.84
C GLU A 144 -10.53 17.23 18.78
N ASP A 145 -10.07 16.11 19.34
CA ASP A 145 -10.88 15.22 20.19
C ASP A 145 -11.31 15.88 21.49
N VAL A 146 -12.58 16.18 21.70
CA VAL A 146 -13.04 16.91 22.90
C VAL A 146 -13.29 15.99 24.09
N LYS A 147 -13.53 14.70 23.86
CA LYS A 147 -13.73 13.72 24.93
C LYS A 147 -12.44 13.40 25.67
N GLU A 148 -12.54 13.45 26.99
CA GLU A 148 -11.55 12.88 27.88
C GLU A 148 -11.43 11.37 27.65
N LYS A 149 -10.19 10.88 27.65
CA LYS A 149 -9.87 9.48 27.42
C LYS A 149 -9.51 8.81 28.74
N ASP A 150 -9.98 7.59 28.89
CA ASP A 150 -9.57 6.70 29.98
C ASP A 150 -8.16 6.16 29.71
N TYR A 151 -7.34 6.10 30.77
CA TYR A 151 -5.97 5.60 30.69
C TYR A 151 -5.91 4.14 30.22
N GLU A 152 -6.77 3.27 30.76
CA GLU A 152 -6.74 1.84 30.44
C GLU A 152 -7.05 1.61 28.95
N SER A 153 -8.01 2.35 28.42
CA SER A 153 -8.38 2.37 27.00
C SER A 153 -7.21 2.83 26.12
N LEU A 154 -6.46 3.87 26.54
CA LEU A 154 -5.29 4.36 25.79
C LEU A 154 -4.12 3.38 25.81
N VAL A 155 -3.86 2.73 26.96
CA VAL A 155 -2.86 1.66 27.06
C VAL A 155 -3.25 0.46 26.21
N LYS A 156 -4.52 0.05 26.26
CA LYS A 156 -5.05 -1.04 25.43
C LYS A 156 -4.88 -0.71 23.95
N PHE A 157 -5.30 0.48 23.51
CA PHE A 157 -5.11 0.93 22.13
C PHE A 157 -3.65 0.83 21.66
N CYS A 158 -2.70 1.32 22.47
CA CYS A 158 -1.29 1.22 22.12
C CYS A 158 -0.80 -0.23 22.06
N SER A 159 -1.20 -1.05 23.04
CA SER A 159 -0.77 -2.44 23.15
C SER A 159 -1.31 -3.29 22.00
N ASP A 160 -2.59 -3.12 21.65
CA ASP A 160 -3.24 -3.87 20.57
C ASP A 160 -2.60 -3.52 19.22
N PHE A 161 -2.34 -2.24 18.95
CA PHE A 161 -1.70 -1.85 17.68
C PHE A 161 -0.23 -2.27 17.62
N LEU A 162 0.51 -2.22 18.73
CA LEU A 162 1.93 -2.60 18.78
C LEU A 162 2.15 -4.10 18.97
N ASP A 163 1.09 -4.88 19.18
CA ASP A 163 1.18 -6.33 19.25
C ASP A 163 1.77 -6.91 17.97
N GLY A 164 2.63 -7.92 18.11
CA GLY A 164 3.39 -8.47 16.99
C GLY A 164 2.52 -9.13 15.92
N GLU A 165 1.31 -9.56 16.27
CA GLU A 165 0.36 -10.23 15.38
C GLU A 165 -0.75 -9.28 14.91
N SER A 166 -0.77 -8.03 15.39
CA SER A 166 -1.78 -7.04 15.02
C SER A 166 -1.79 -6.77 13.51
N PRO A 167 -2.96 -6.45 12.92
CA PRO A 167 -3.03 -6.04 11.53
C PRO A 167 -2.06 -4.90 11.22
N PHE A 168 -1.96 -3.90 12.10
CA PHE A 168 -1.04 -2.77 11.92
C PHE A 168 0.42 -3.23 11.84
N MET A 169 0.88 -4.09 12.75
CA MET A 169 2.25 -4.58 12.75
C MET A 169 2.53 -5.52 11.57
N ASN A 170 1.54 -6.27 11.10
CA ASN A 170 1.66 -7.09 9.88
C ASN A 170 1.86 -6.20 8.64
N MET A 171 1.09 -5.11 8.51
CA MET A 171 1.28 -4.13 7.44
C MET A 171 2.64 -3.45 7.53
N TYR A 172 3.05 -3.01 8.73
CA TYR A 172 4.37 -2.41 8.96
C TYR A 172 5.51 -3.35 8.55
N LYS A 173 5.43 -4.63 8.92
CA LYS A 173 6.43 -5.64 8.52
C LYS A 173 6.47 -5.84 7.00
N ALA A 174 5.32 -5.94 6.36
CA ALA A 174 5.23 -6.11 4.91
C ALA A 174 5.84 -4.92 4.14
N LEU A 175 5.54 -3.69 4.58
CA LEU A 175 6.11 -2.48 3.99
C LEU A 175 7.63 -2.38 4.20
N ASN A 176 8.13 -2.75 5.38
CA ASN A 176 9.57 -2.79 5.62
C ASN A 176 10.27 -3.86 4.77
N GLU A 177 9.71 -5.06 4.68
CA GLU A 177 10.28 -6.13 3.86
C GLU A 177 10.31 -5.74 2.38
N TYR A 178 9.24 -5.11 1.88
CA TYR A 178 9.24 -4.51 0.55
C TYR A 178 10.40 -3.52 0.35
N ASP A 179 10.58 -2.59 1.29
CA ASP A 179 11.59 -1.54 1.18
C ASP A 179 13.02 -2.11 1.19
N GLU A 180 13.30 -3.09 2.06
CA GLU A 180 14.58 -3.81 2.09
C GLU A 180 14.85 -4.57 0.79
N LEU A 181 13.84 -5.25 0.23
CA LEU A 181 13.97 -5.99 -1.03
C LEU A 181 14.21 -5.06 -2.22
N VAL A 182 13.55 -3.90 -2.27
CA VAL A 182 13.74 -2.93 -3.36
C VAL A 182 15.11 -2.25 -3.26
N LYS A 183 15.57 -1.89 -2.06
CA LYS A 183 16.91 -1.33 -1.83
C LYS A 183 18.03 -2.33 -2.10
N GLY A 184 17.81 -3.61 -1.82
CA GLY A 184 18.78 -4.69 -2.02
C GLY A 184 18.95 -5.15 -3.47
N LYS A 185 18.07 -4.75 -4.40
CA LYS A 185 18.19 -5.12 -5.81
C LYS A 185 19.28 -4.29 -6.49
N PRO A 186 20.28 -4.91 -7.15
CA PRO A 186 21.22 -4.17 -7.99
C PRO A 186 20.43 -3.46 -9.09
N ALA A 187 20.69 -2.16 -9.28
CA ALA A 187 20.08 -1.38 -10.34
C ALA A 187 20.20 -2.14 -11.66
N LYS A 188 19.07 -2.46 -12.28
CA LYS A 188 19.05 -3.08 -13.61
C LYS A 188 19.86 -2.16 -14.52
N PRO A 189 20.93 -2.63 -15.18
CA PRO A 189 21.68 -1.77 -16.08
C PRO A 189 20.72 -1.27 -17.15
N SER A 190 20.55 0.05 -17.21
CA SER A 190 19.84 0.72 -18.29
C SER A 190 20.41 0.17 -19.60
N SER A 191 19.55 -0.37 -20.46
CA SER A 191 19.96 -0.87 -21.76
C SER A 191 20.78 0.20 -22.48
N PRO A 192 21.96 -0.14 -23.05
CA PRO A 192 22.79 0.86 -23.67
C PRO A 192 22.02 1.47 -24.85
N THR A 193 21.79 2.78 -24.78
CA THR A 193 21.37 3.58 -25.91
C THR A 193 22.48 3.45 -26.96
N ASN A 194 22.21 2.71 -28.04
CA ASN A 194 23.10 2.61 -29.19
C ASN A 194 23.17 3.98 -29.89
N SER A 195 24.04 4.85 -29.41
CA SER A 195 24.51 6.01 -30.18
C SER A 195 25.65 5.55 -31.07
N SER A 196 25.32 5.30 -32.33
CA SER A 196 26.29 5.11 -33.41
C SER A 196 27.01 6.44 -33.66
N SER A 197 28.33 6.45 -33.49
CA SER A 197 29.20 7.54 -33.90
C SER A 197 30.20 7.00 -34.92
N GLN A 198 30.10 7.49 -36.15
CA GLN A 198 31.07 7.31 -37.22
C GLN A 198 32.44 7.87 -36.84
N GLY A 199 33.51 7.19 -37.27
CA GLY A 199 34.89 7.69 -37.23
C GLY A 199 35.86 6.75 -37.98
N THR A 200 36.09 7.04 -39.26
CA THR A 200 37.19 6.57 -40.13
C THR A 200 38.55 7.14 -39.63
N THR A 201 39.77 6.58 -39.76
CA THR A 201 40.53 5.94 -40.87
C THR A 201 41.88 5.34 -40.35
N SER A 202 42.34 4.24 -40.97
CA SER A 202 43.72 3.74 -41.33
C SER A 202 44.91 3.83 -40.34
N THR A 203 45.78 2.81 -40.18
CA THR A 203 46.71 2.24 -41.19
C THR A 203 47.15 0.77 -40.94
N GLU A 204 47.56 0.14 -42.05
CA GLU A 204 47.98 -1.25 -42.32
C GLU A 204 49.25 -1.76 -41.59
N GLN A 205 49.40 -3.09 -41.44
CA GLN A 205 50.55 -3.86 -42.00
C GLN A 205 50.36 -5.40 -41.97
N SER A 206 50.01 -5.96 -43.14
CA SER A 206 50.45 -7.22 -43.81
C SER A 206 50.94 -8.47 -43.03
N ARG A 207 50.31 -9.64 -43.29
CA ARG A 207 50.77 -10.71 -44.23
C ARG A 207 49.83 -11.94 -44.25
N ASP A 208 49.62 -12.45 -45.46
CA ASP A 208 48.75 -13.53 -45.97
C ASP A 208 49.56 -14.87 -46.11
N PRO A 209 49.14 -15.95 -46.82
CA PRO A 209 48.07 -16.95 -46.60
C PRO A 209 48.56 -18.44 -46.71
N ALA A 210 47.72 -19.45 -46.42
CA ALA A 210 47.75 -20.77 -47.09
C ALA A 210 46.47 -21.61 -46.85
N VAL A 211 46.01 -22.27 -47.91
CA VAL A 211 44.74 -23.00 -48.18
C VAL A 211 45.12 -24.49 -48.49
N PRO A 212 44.25 -25.47 -48.91
CA PRO A 212 42.90 -25.97 -48.54
C PRO A 212 42.86 -27.49 -48.17
N GLY A 213 41.70 -27.98 -47.70
CA GLY A 213 41.30 -29.40 -47.85
C GLY A 213 39.77 -29.57 -47.99
N LYS A 214 39.31 -30.00 -49.18
CA LYS A 214 37.93 -30.41 -49.57
C LYS A 214 37.67 -31.92 -49.23
N PRO A 215 36.55 -32.57 -49.62
CA PRO A 215 35.10 -32.35 -49.36
C PRO A 215 34.31 -33.64 -48.93
N GLN A 216 33.06 -33.50 -48.44
CA GLN A 216 31.78 -34.33 -48.46
C GLN A 216 31.76 -35.87 -48.74
N PRO A 217 30.61 -36.63 -48.63
CA PRO A 217 29.20 -36.37 -48.20
C PRO A 217 28.66 -37.42 -47.17
N VAL A 218 27.43 -37.42 -46.66
CA VAL A 218 26.21 -38.11 -47.18
C VAL A 218 24.99 -37.78 -46.29
N ALA A 219 23.85 -37.70 -46.96
CA ALA A 219 22.52 -37.28 -46.53
C ALA A 219 21.77 -38.20 -45.55
N SER A 220 20.73 -37.65 -44.91
CA SER A 220 19.35 -38.14 -45.11
C SER A 220 18.35 -37.06 -44.70
N ALA A 221 17.49 -36.69 -45.67
CA ALA A 221 16.25 -35.97 -45.46
C ALA A 221 15.17 -36.94 -44.94
N THR A 222 14.11 -36.43 -44.30
CA THR A 222 12.68 -36.57 -44.71
C THR A 222 11.77 -36.06 -43.56
N GLU A 223 11.17 -34.88 -43.75
CA GLU A 223 9.83 -34.47 -43.26
C GLU A 223 8.77 -35.02 -44.26
N PRO A 224 7.42 -34.93 -44.11
CA PRO A 224 6.58 -34.27 -43.08
C PRO A 224 5.23 -35.00 -42.74
N ALA A 225 4.34 -34.26 -42.06
CA ALA A 225 2.85 -34.33 -42.03
C ALA A 225 2.18 -35.39 -41.14
N GLN A 226 0.93 -35.31 -40.66
CA GLN A 226 -0.13 -34.32 -40.35
C GLN A 226 -1.40 -35.20 -40.11
N GLU A 227 -2.44 -34.66 -39.45
CA GLU A 227 -3.84 -35.16 -39.32
C GLU A 227 -4.13 -36.19 -38.22
N SER A 228 -5.31 -36.25 -37.58
CA SER A 228 -6.45 -35.35 -37.33
C SER A 228 -7.48 -36.14 -36.48
N ALA A 229 -8.43 -35.39 -35.89
CA ALA A 229 -9.77 -35.78 -35.41
C ALA A 229 -9.92 -36.39 -34.01
N ALA A 230 -10.96 -36.11 -33.19
CA ALA A 230 -11.99 -35.06 -33.07
C ALA A 230 -12.70 -35.31 -31.68
N PRO A 231 -13.92 -34.83 -31.35
CA PRO A 231 -14.15 -33.81 -30.31
C PRO A 231 -15.09 -34.26 -29.17
N ASN A 232 -15.30 -33.42 -28.15
CA ASN A 232 -16.57 -33.39 -27.40
C ASN A 232 -16.77 -32.02 -26.73
N THR A 233 -17.66 -31.22 -27.31
CA THR A 233 -18.30 -30.05 -26.71
C THR A 233 -19.79 -30.39 -26.52
N SER A 234 -20.33 -30.16 -25.32
CA SER A 234 -21.77 -30.26 -25.05
C SER A 234 -22.28 -28.87 -24.69
N ALA A 235 -22.97 -28.25 -25.65
CA ALA A 235 -23.77 -27.06 -25.46
C ALA A 235 -25.25 -27.48 -25.44
N GLY A 236 -25.91 -27.31 -24.29
CA GLY A 236 -27.35 -27.47 -24.15
C GLY A 236 -28.05 -26.13 -24.37
N ASN A 237 -28.81 -26.02 -25.46
CA ASN A 237 -29.76 -24.95 -25.74
C ASN A 237 -31.14 -25.32 -25.16
N LEU A 238 -31.66 -24.52 -24.22
CA LEU A 238 -33.09 -24.52 -23.89
C LEU A 238 -33.62 -23.10 -24.12
N ASN A 239 -34.29 -22.96 -25.25
CA ASN A 239 -35.09 -21.80 -25.61
C ASN A 239 -36.46 -21.94 -24.91
N GLY A 240 -36.78 -21.05 -23.97
CA GLY A 240 -38.07 -20.96 -23.29
C GLY A 240 -38.41 -19.51 -22.99
N LYS A 241 -39.49 -19.02 -23.59
CA LYS A 241 -39.99 -17.63 -23.61
C LYS A 241 -40.27 -17.02 -22.22
N GLN A 242 -39.89 -15.75 -22.11
CA GLN A 242 -40.70 -14.59 -21.68
C GLN A 242 -40.99 -14.40 -20.17
N ALA A 243 -40.26 -13.48 -19.55
CA ALA A 243 -40.80 -12.41 -18.71
C ALA A 243 -39.75 -11.30 -18.57
N GLY A 244 -40.04 -10.13 -19.13
CA GLY A 244 -39.19 -8.96 -19.02
C GLY A 244 -39.34 -8.30 -17.67
N SER A 245 -38.23 -7.86 -17.09
CA SER A 245 -38.15 -6.55 -16.45
C SER A 245 -36.68 -6.17 -16.31
N SER A 246 -36.20 -5.36 -17.25
CA SER A 246 -35.10 -4.44 -17.01
C SER A 246 -35.56 -3.37 -16.02
N PHE A 247 -34.78 -3.09 -14.98
CA PHE A 247 -34.80 -1.75 -14.39
C PHE A 247 -33.39 -1.19 -14.40
N THR A 248 -33.22 -0.22 -15.29
CA THR A 248 -32.16 0.78 -15.31
C THR A 248 -32.42 1.79 -14.19
N TYR A 249 -31.41 2.02 -13.35
CA TYR A 249 -31.34 3.21 -12.51
C TYR A 249 -30.79 4.37 -13.35
N GLY A 250 -31.51 5.49 -13.44
CA GLY A 250 -30.99 6.73 -14.03
C GLY A 250 -31.67 7.25 -15.31
N GLY A 251 -33.00 7.14 -15.44
CA GLY A 251 -33.75 7.80 -16.52
C GLY A 251 -35.08 8.36 -16.01
N LEU A 252 -35.05 9.63 -15.59
CA LEU A 252 -36.16 10.44 -15.06
C LEU A 252 -37.55 10.07 -15.63
N THR A 253 -38.45 9.57 -14.78
CA THR A 253 -39.89 9.53 -15.07
C THR A 253 -40.65 10.10 -13.88
N VAL A 254 -41.25 11.27 -14.10
CA VAL A 254 -42.11 11.99 -13.16
C VAL A 254 -43.45 11.27 -13.12
N ALA A 255 -43.79 10.63 -12.00
CA ALA A 255 -45.11 10.08 -11.76
C ALA A 255 -45.96 11.05 -10.93
N THR A 256 -46.97 11.60 -11.59
CA THR A 256 -47.98 12.53 -11.06
C THR A 256 -48.73 11.93 -9.87
N LEU A 257 -48.72 12.62 -8.72
CA LEU A 257 -49.50 12.26 -7.54
C LEU A 257 -51.00 12.42 -7.84
N CYS A 258 -51.75 11.33 -7.95
CA CYS A 258 -53.20 11.37 -7.89
C CYS A 258 -53.64 11.20 -6.44
N TYR A 259 -54.03 12.31 -5.81
CA TYR A 259 -54.80 12.30 -4.57
C TYR A 259 -56.18 11.70 -4.84
N PHE A 260 -56.51 10.59 -4.17
CA PHE A 260 -57.90 10.26 -3.90
C PHE A 260 -58.14 10.48 -2.41
N VAL A 261 -58.82 11.58 -2.13
CA VAL A 261 -59.60 11.82 -0.92
C VAL A 261 -61.06 11.60 -1.31
N LEU A 262 -61.76 10.88 -0.42
CA LEU A 262 -63.18 10.44 -0.42
C LEU A 262 -63.43 9.02 -0.95
#